data_AF-A0A538QG56-F1
#
_entry.id   AF-A0A538QG56-F1
#
_cell.length_a   1.000
_cell.length_b   1.000
_cell.length_c   1.000
_cell.angle_alpha   90.00
_cell.angle_beta   90.00
_cell.angle_gamma   90.00
#
_symmetry.space_group_name_H-M   'P 1'
#
loop_
_entity.id
_entity.type
_entity.pdbx_description
1 polymer ?
#
loop_
_entity_poly.entity_id
_entity_poly.type
_entity_poly.pdbx_seq_one_letter_code
_entity_poly.pdbx_strand_id
1 'polypeptide(L)'
;MAPGSRWRLRLRPLVVALAVAGLGVALARGEYGYLARAATLAIGVELSPGQPDPRLAMYLLAVATLAWTLAACAGAPASGRRSVGVGLALIVLGGYGFKWPHHYLLPLFGLTLIAEAARSVRDEELAALPFASQTPPIGDTAWSAYITLVTHGLRRTFDDVHSLTTRGEGGLASSVIVGDASGIAVRVRIERIEGAVLALDVVLGREIDELRGATVTAWAIPQRALGVNPAGPPATPSFKTGDPQFDERFKTRGNIQVFHQLFDDGLRARATATLYGWLAYWEDEGLRYRVYPGRGAPLDHPMPLSDLAFGRGSVTAERLVHVIELLLEVALRGIPARPAGDPTPEPAELA
;
A
#
# COMPACT_ATOMS: atom_id res chain seq x y z
N MET A 1 20.25 0.15 -11.11
CA MET A 1 20.83 -1.02 -10.40
C MET A 1 21.04 -2.17 -11.37
N ALA A 2 22.26 -2.68 -11.52
CA ALA A 2 22.58 -3.77 -12.45
C ALA A 2 21.86 -5.10 -12.07
N PRO A 3 21.43 -5.92 -13.04
CA PRO A 3 20.70 -7.17 -12.82
C PRO A 3 21.45 -8.20 -11.95
N GLY A 4 22.77 -8.05 -11.80
CA GLY A 4 23.63 -8.89 -10.95
C GLY A 4 23.53 -8.67 -9.43
N SER A 5 22.89 -7.61 -8.96
CA SER A 5 22.82 -7.30 -7.51
C SER A 5 21.70 -8.04 -6.80
N ARG A 6 20.58 -8.28 -7.48
CA ARG A 6 19.37 -8.90 -6.91
C ARG A 6 19.53 -10.39 -6.59
N TRP A 7 20.35 -11.12 -7.34
CA TRP A 7 20.58 -12.54 -7.07
C TRP A 7 21.47 -12.77 -5.83
N ARG A 8 22.49 -11.92 -5.62
CA ARG A 8 23.37 -12.00 -4.44
C ARG A 8 22.63 -11.70 -3.14
N LEU A 9 21.66 -10.78 -3.18
CA LEU A 9 20.79 -10.46 -2.04
C LEU A 9 19.86 -11.60 -1.62
N ARG A 10 19.53 -12.53 -2.53
CA ARG A 10 18.69 -13.71 -2.23
C ARG A 10 19.48 -14.95 -1.79
N LEU A 11 20.76 -15.02 -2.14
CA LEU A 11 21.61 -16.18 -1.81
C LEU A 11 22.13 -16.16 -0.38
N ARG A 12 22.41 -15.00 0.21
CA ARG A 12 22.91 -14.93 1.60
C ARG A 12 21.88 -15.50 2.61
N PRO A 13 20.59 -15.09 2.58
CA PRO A 13 19.58 -15.69 3.45
C PRO A 13 19.41 -17.20 3.22
N LEU A 14 19.55 -17.65 1.96
CA LEU A 14 19.51 -19.07 1.61
C LEU A 14 20.62 -19.86 2.28
N VAL A 15 21.86 -19.37 2.18
CA VAL A 15 23.02 -20.02 2.79
C VAL A 15 22.87 -20.08 4.31
N VAL A 16 22.39 -19.01 4.95
CA VAL A 16 22.15 -18.99 6.40
C VAL A 16 21.08 -20.02 6.78
N ALA A 17 19.95 -20.06 6.06
CA ALA A 17 18.87 -21.00 6.34
C ALA A 17 19.32 -22.46 6.15
N LEU A 18 20.05 -22.75 5.06
CA LEU A 18 20.60 -24.08 4.80
C LEU A 18 21.64 -24.50 5.84
N ALA A 19 22.49 -23.57 6.30
CA ALA A 19 23.46 -23.85 7.35
C ALA A 19 22.78 -24.18 8.68
N VAL A 20 21.76 -23.41 9.06
CA VAL A 20 20.98 -23.65 10.29
C VAL A 20 20.22 -24.97 10.21
N ALA A 21 19.54 -25.24 9.09
CA ALA A 21 18.83 -26.51 8.89
C ALA A 21 19.80 -27.71 8.87
N GLY A 22 20.93 -27.58 8.17
CA GLY A 22 21.96 -28.62 8.07
C GLY A 22 22.59 -28.95 9.42
N LEU A 23 22.89 -27.93 10.24
CA LEU A 23 23.35 -28.09 11.61
C LEU A 23 22.31 -28.82 12.46
N GLY A 24 21.03 -28.42 12.37
CA GLY A 24 19.94 -29.08 13.07
C GLY A 24 19.77 -30.55 12.70
N VAL A 25 19.89 -30.90 11.41
CA VAL A 25 19.87 -32.29 10.93
C VAL A 25 21.08 -33.08 11.43
N ALA A 26 22.27 -32.48 11.43
CA ALA A 26 23.49 -33.13 11.93
C ALA A 26 23.37 -33.43 13.44
N LEU A 27 22.86 -32.49 14.23
CA LEU A 27 22.59 -32.67 15.65
C LEU A 27 21.49 -33.70 15.91
N ALA A 28 20.41 -33.70 15.12
CA ALA A 28 19.36 -34.71 15.22
C ALA A 28 19.86 -36.13 14.90
N ARG A 29 20.88 -36.27 14.04
CA ARG A 29 21.47 -37.56 13.67
C ARG A 29 22.54 -38.05 14.65
N GLY A 30 23.40 -37.15 15.12
CA GLY A 30 24.53 -37.52 15.99
C GLY A 30 24.22 -37.46 17.49
N GLU A 31 23.39 -36.50 17.90
CA GLU A 31 23.22 -36.09 19.30
C GLU A 31 21.73 -35.86 19.65
N TYR A 32 20.86 -36.74 19.15
CA TYR A 32 19.39 -36.59 19.30
C TYR A 32 18.95 -36.38 20.74
N GLY A 33 19.57 -37.08 21.70
CA GLY A 33 19.24 -36.96 23.13
C GLY A 33 19.49 -35.55 23.68
N TYR A 34 20.58 -34.90 23.28
CA TYR A 34 20.86 -33.52 23.65
C TYR A 34 19.91 -32.54 22.95
N LEU A 35 19.62 -32.76 21.66
CA LEU A 35 18.66 -31.95 20.91
C LEU A 35 17.26 -32.04 21.52
N ALA A 36 16.79 -33.23 21.86
CA ALA A 36 15.50 -33.47 22.49
C ALA A 36 15.41 -32.76 23.85
N ARG A 37 16.45 -32.90 24.69
CA ARG A 37 16.53 -32.22 25.98
C ARG A 37 16.56 -30.70 25.83
N ALA A 38 17.33 -30.18 24.87
CA ALA A 38 17.37 -28.76 24.57
C ALA A 38 16.02 -28.24 24.07
N ALA A 39 15.33 -28.97 23.18
CA ALA A 39 14.00 -28.62 22.69
C ALA A 39 12.97 -28.58 23.82
N THR A 40 12.97 -29.58 24.71
CA THR A 40 12.05 -29.59 25.85
C THR A 40 12.32 -28.45 26.82
N LEU A 41 13.59 -28.13 27.09
CA LEU A 41 13.96 -27.04 27.99
C LEU A 41 13.77 -25.64 27.39
N ALA A 42 14.02 -25.49 26.08
CA ALA A 42 14.04 -24.19 25.41
C ALA A 42 12.69 -23.77 24.85
N ILE A 43 11.94 -24.70 24.27
CA ILE A 43 10.71 -24.44 23.51
C ILE A 43 9.51 -25.27 24.01
N GLY A 44 9.69 -26.07 25.07
CA GLY A 44 8.62 -26.88 25.65
C GLY A 44 8.12 -28.01 24.73
N VAL A 45 8.90 -28.37 23.71
CA VAL A 45 8.57 -29.45 22.79
C VAL A 45 9.16 -30.75 23.34
N GLU A 46 8.28 -31.71 23.64
CA GLU A 46 8.69 -33.06 24.01
C GLU A 46 8.99 -33.87 22.75
N LEU A 47 10.26 -34.23 22.57
CA LEU A 47 10.71 -35.13 21.52
C LEU A 47 11.02 -36.49 22.15
N SER A 48 10.23 -37.51 21.82
CA SER A 48 10.37 -38.85 22.40
C SER A 48 11.74 -39.47 22.04
N PRO A 49 12.48 -40.03 23.02
CA PRO A 49 13.72 -40.74 22.76
C PRO A 49 13.46 -42.02 21.94
N GLY A 50 14.23 -42.24 20.87
CA GLY A 50 14.24 -43.52 20.14
C GLY A 50 13.22 -43.69 19.01
N GLN A 51 12.35 -42.70 18.76
CA GLN A 51 11.56 -42.64 17.53
C GLN A 51 11.69 -41.27 16.87
N PRO A 52 12.01 -41.20 15.56
CA PRO A 52 12.05 -39.93 14.85
C PRO A 52 10.64 -39.34 14.78
N ASP A 53 10.42 -38.26 15.53
CA ASP A 53 9.16 -37.53 15.49
C ASP A 53 8.99 -36.86 14.10
N PRO A 54 7.93 -37.17 13.34
CA PRO A 54 7.67 -36.53 12.04
C PRO A 54 7.53 -35.00 12.14
N ARG A 55 7.23 -34.46 13.32
CA ARG A 55 7.16 -33.01 13.58
C ARG A 55 8.53 -32.34 13.60
N LEU A 56 9.62 -33.09 13.79
CA LEU A 56 10.99 -32.54 13.80
C LEU A 56 11.32 -31.84 12.48
N ALA A 57 10.88 -32.39 11.35
CA ALA A 57 11.06 -31.76 10.05
C ALA A 57 10.33 -30.40 9.96
N MET A 58 9.13 -30.30 10.55
CA MET A 58 8.37 -29.05 10.62
C MET A 58 9.05 -28.02 11.52
N TYR A 59 9.62 -28.43 12.65
CA TYR A 59 10.37 -27.53 13.53
C TYR A 59 11.67 -27.03 12.87
N LEU A 60 12.41 -27.92 12.20
CA LEU A 60 13.61 -27.55 11.45
C LEU A 60 13.28 -26.60 10.29
N LEU A 61 12.16 -26.84 9.59
CA LEU A 61 11.67 -25.94 8.56
C LEU A 61 11.32 -24.57 9.14
N ALA A 62 10.59 -24.50 10.26
CA ALA A 62 10.22 -23.25 10.91
C ALA A 62 11.45 -22.45 11.35
N VAL A 63 12.45 -23.11 11.97
CA VAL A 63 13.72 -22.47 12.36
C VAL A 63 14.49 -21.99 11.13
N ALA A 64 14.52 -22.77 10.05
CA ALA A 64 15.14 -22.36 8.79
C ALA A 64 14.44 -21.15 8.15
N THR A 65 13.10 -21.10 8.19
CA THR A 65 12.30 -19.96 7.70
C THR A 65 12.53 -18.70 8.54
N LEU A 66 12.66 -18.84 9.87
CA LEU A 66 12.99 -17.73 10.76
C LEU A 66 14.42 -17.22 10.49
N ALA A 67 15.39 -18.13 10.39
CA ALA A 67 16.79 -17.78 10.08
C ALA A 67 16.92 -17.09 8.72
N TRP A 68 16.20 -17.58 7.70
CA TRP A 68 16.08 -16.92 6.40
C TRP A 68 15.55 -15.50 6.57
N THR A 69 14.41 -15.35 7.25
CA THR A 69 13.70 -14.06 7.38
C THR A 69 14.55 -13.04 8.10
N LEU A 70 15.20 -13.41 9.21
CA LEU A 70 16.08 -12.53 9.97
C LEU A 70 17.32 -12.13 9.15
N ALA A 71 17.96 -13.08 8.46
CA ALA A 71 19.11 -12.78 7.60
C ALA A 71 18.73 -11.88 6.41
N ALA A 72 17.54 -12.09 5.82
CA ALA A 72 17.01 -11.26 4.76
C ALA A 72 16.72 -9.84 5.24
N CYS A 73 16.11 -9.68 6.42
CA CYS A 73 15.86 -8.39 7.05
C CYS A 73 17.17 -7.67 7.40
N ALA A 74 18.14 -8.36 8.01
CA ALA A 74 19.43 -7.77 8.39
C ALA A 74 20.24 -7.27 7.18
N GLY A 75 20.16 -7.98 6.05
CA GLY A 75 20.82 -7.60 4.80
C GLY A 75 20.02 -6.63 3.93
N ALA A 76 18.84 -6.18 4.36
CA ALA A 76 18.00 -5.31 3.57
C ALA A 76 18.58 -3.89 3.48
N PRO A 77 18.56 -3.24 2.30
CA PRO A 77 19.00 -1.85 2.14
C PRO A 77 18.07 -0.86 2.87
N ALA A 78 16.77 -1.14 2.86
CA ALA A 78 15.70 -0.39 3.53
C ALA A 78 15.83 -0.50 5.07
N SER A 79 15.80 0.64 5.78
CA SER A 79 15.95 0.67 7.23
C SER A 79 14.73 0.10 7.96
N GLY A 80 13.53 0.32 7.43
CA GLY A 80 12.29 -0.26 7.93
C GLY A 80 12.34 -1.79 7.91
N ARG A 81 12.91 -2.39 6.85
CA ARG A 81 13.01 -3.87 6.75
C ARG A 81 13.95 -4.45 7.80
N ARG A 82 15.00 -3.71 8.18
CA ARG A 82 15.88 -4.09 9.30
C ARG A 82 15.12 -4.01 10.63
N SER A 83 14.35 -2.94 10.86
CA SER A 83 13.52 -2.78 12.06
C SER A 83 12.44 -3.87 12.20
N VAL A 84 11.80 -4.29 11.10
CA VAL A 84 10.91 -5.47 11.09
C VAL A 84 11.66 -6.73 11.54
N GLY A 85 12.90 -6.92 11.09
CA GLY A 85 13.75 -8.03 11.52
C GLY A 85 14.07 -8.01 13.01
N VAL A 86 14.36 -6.83 13.56
CA VAL A 86 14.57 -6.65 15.01
C VAL A 86 13.30 -6.98 15.80
N GLY A 87 12.13 -6.50 15.33
CA GLY A 87 10.86 -6.80 15.97
C GLY A 87 10.51 -8.30 15.96
N LEU A 88 10.76 -8.98 14.83
CA LEU A 88 10.61 -10.44 14.73
C LEU A 88 11.56 -11.18 15.67
N ALA A 89 12.81 -10.74 15.80
CA ALA A 89 13.76 -11.33 16.73
C ALA A 89 13.29 -11.19 18.19
N LEU A 90 12.73 -10.03 18.56
CA LEU A 90 12.19 -9.80 19.90
C LEU A 90 10.98 -10.68 20.21
N ILE A 91 10.09 -10.91 19.24
CA ILE A 91 8.98 -11.85 19.38
C ILE A 91 9.49 -13.28 19.61
N VAL A 92 10.47 -13.72 18.81
CA VAL A 92 11.07 -15.05 18.94
C VAL A 92 11.77 -15.22 20.30
N LEU A 93 12.53 -14.21 20.74
CA LEU A 93 13.20 -14.21 22.04
C LEU A 93 12.20 -14.18 23.20
N GLY A 94 11.09 -13.47 23.06
CA GLY A 94 10.00 -13.47 24.04
C GLY A 94 9.27 -14.81 24.16
N GLY A 95 9.21 -15.57 23.06
CA GLY A 95 8.70 -16.96 23.05
C GLY A 95 9.68 -18.00 23.61
N TYR A 96 10.95 -17.63 23.81
CA TYR A 96 11.98 -18.50 24.39
C TYR A 96 11.80 -18.60 25.91
N GLY A 97 10.89 -19.48 26.35
CA GLY A 97 10.98 -20.32 27.55
C GLY A 97 11.21 -19.71 28.95
N PHE A 98 11.35 -18.39 29.13
CA PHE A 98 11.60 -17.82 30.44
C PHE A 98 10.30 -17.48 31.17
N LYS A 99 10.11 -18.11 32.35
CA LYS A 99 8.93 -18.04 33.22
C LYS A 99 8.62 -16.66 33.83
N TRP A 100 9.27 -15.58 33.37
CA TRP A 100 9.17 -14.28 34.03
C TRP A 100 8.23 -13.34 33.29
N PRO A 101 7.28 -12.66 33.98
CA PRO A 101 6.27 -11.80 33.36
C PRO A 101 6.80 -10.71 32.44
N HIS A 102 8.01 -10.19 32.67
CA HIS A 102 8.61 -9.16 31.82
C HIS A 102 8.99 -9.66 30.41
N HIS A 103 9.04 -10.98 30.17
CA HIS A 103 9.30 -11.53 28.84
C HIS A 103 8.15 -11.26 27.87
N TYR A 104 6.92 -11.07 28.36
CA TYR A 104 5.79 -10.65 27.52
C TYR A 104 5.94 -9.22 26.98
N LEU A 105 6.82 -8.41 27.57
CA LEU A 105 7.13 -7.07 27.04
C LEU A 105 7.96 -7.15 25.75
N LEU A 106 8.74 -8.21 25.54
CA LEU A 106 9.55 -8.36 24.33
C LEU A 106 8.71 -8.58 23.06
N PRO A 107 7.70 -9.50 23.04
CA PRO A 107 6.79 -9.60 21.91
C PRO A 107 5.96 -8.34 21.70
N LEU A 108 5.51 -7.68 22.77
CA LEU A 108 4.76 -6.42 22.66
C LEU A 108 5.61 -5.33 22.01
N PHE A 109 6.85 -5.15 22.48
CA PHE A 109 7.79 -4.20 21.90
C PHE A 109 8.20 -4.59 20.46
N GLY A 110 8.32 -5.89 20.18
CA GLY A 110 8.55 -6.39 18.83
C GLY A 110 7.39 -6.07 17.89
N LEU A 111 6.15 -6.22 18.35
CA LEU A 111 4.95 -5.86 17.58
C LEU A 111 4.87 -4.36 17.32
N THR A 112 5.20 -3.52 18.31
CA THR A 112 5.21 -2.06 18.10
C THR A 112 6.26 -1.64 17.08
N LEU A 113 7.47 -2.23 17.13
CA LEU A 113 8.51 -1.97 16.14
C LEU A 113 8.11 -2.43 14.73
N ILE A 114 7.44 -3.58 14.59
CA ILE A 114 6.93 -4.04 13.30
C ILE A 114 5.83 -3.11 12.79
N ALA A 115 4.90 -2.68 13.65
CA ALA A 115 3.81 -1.79 13.25
C ALA A 115 4.32 -0.42 12.78
N GLU A 116 5.30 0.15 13.48
CA GLU A 116 5.95 1.40 13.07
C GLU A 116 6.75 1.22 11.79
N ALA A 117 7.57 0.17 11.72
CA ALA A 117 8.40 -0.13 10.56
C ALA A 117 7.58 -0.52 9.32
N ALA A 118 6.38 -1.06 9.46
CA ALA A 118 5.53 -1.38 8.32
C ALA A 118 5.18 -0.14 7.49
N ARG A 119 4.97 1.01 8.16
CA ARG A 119 4.75 2.30 7.49
C ARG A 119 6.02 2.77 6.77
N SER A 120 7.17 2.74 7.44
CA SER A 120 8.43 3.16 6.82
C SER A 120 8.89 2.22 5.71
N VAL A 121 8.65 0.90 5.79
CA VAL A 121 8.94 -0.05 4.70
C VAL A 121 8.10 0.28 3.48
N ARG A 122 6.81 0.60 3.65
CA ARG A 122 5.96 1.01 2.53
C ARG A 122 6.55 2.25 1.85
N ASP A 123 6.91 3.24 2.64
CA ASP A 123 7.42 4.53 2.17
C ASP A 123 8.82 4.38 1.52
N GLU A 124 9.71 3.57 2.11
CA GLU A 124 11.03 3.25 1.57
C GLU A 124 10.97 2.35 0.32
N GLU A 125 10.02 1.42 0.24
CA GLU A 125 9.81 0.63 -0.98
C GLU A 125 9.24 1.51 -2.09
N LEU A 126 8.30 2.41 -1.77
CA LEU A 126 7.83 3.44 -2.71
C LEU A 126 8.99 4.31 -3.21
N ALA A 127 9.92 4.67 -2.33
CA ALA A 127 11.11 5.44 -2.66
C ALA A 127 12.17 4.67 -3.47
N ALA A 128 12.38 3.38 -3.14
CA ALA A 128 13.37 2.51 -3.78
C ALA A 128 12.87 1.93 -5.11
N LEU A 129 11.58 2.02 -5.38
CA LEU A 129 11.05 1.70 -6.69
C LEU A 129 11.59 2.72 -7.69
N PRO A 130 12.00 2.29 -8.90
CA PRO A 130 12.50 3.17 -9.96
C PRO A 130 11.36 4.00 -10.58
N PHE A 131 10.63 4.74 -9.74
CA PHE A 131 9.44 5.52 -10.05
C PHE A 131 9.74 7.02 -10.11
N ALA A 132 10.77 7.47 -9.39
CA ALA A 132 11.29 8.83 -9.46
C ALA A 132 11.77 9.23 -10.88
N SER A 133 11.89 8.27 -11.81
CA SER A 133 12.37 8.52 -13.17
C SER A 133 11.27 8.81 -14.21
N GLN A 134 9.98 8.76 -13.85
CA GLN A 134 8.90 8.88 -14.85
C GLN A 134 8.21 10.24 -14.85
N THR A 135 8.21 10.95 -13.72
CA THR A 135 7.68 12.31 -13.63
C THR A 135 8.81 13.30 -13.35
N PRO A 136 8.80 14.49 -13.96
CA PRO A 136 9.85 15.48 -13.72
C PRO A 136 9.73 16.06 -12.30
N PRO A 137 10.85 16.44 -11.66
CA PRO A 137 10.81 17.06 -10.34
C PRO A 137 10.18 18.45 -10.43
N ILE A 138 9.28 18.75 -9.49
CA ILE A 138 8.57 20.03 -9.40
C ILE A 138 9.06 20.77 -8.16
N GLY A 139 9.51 22.02 -8.35
CA GLY A 139 9.95 22.88 -7.26
C GLY A 139 8.82 23.18 -6.27
N ASP A 140 9.17 23.32 -4.99
CA ASP A 140 8.18 23.46 -3.91
C ASP A 140 7.26 24.67 -4.09
N THR A 141 7.77 25.80 -4.59
CA THR A 141 6.96 27.01 -4.83
C THR A 141 5.89 26.78 -5.89
N ALA A 142 6.24 26.13 -7.01
CA ALA A 142 5.30 25.79 -8.08
C ALA A 142 4.26 24.79 -7.55
N TRP A 143 4.71 23.83 -6.75
CA TRP A 143 3.82 22.85 -6.12
C TRP A 143 2.83 23.48 -5.14
N SER A 144 3.29 24.31 -4.22
CA SER A 144 2.41 24.97 -3.23
C SER A 144 1.38 25.88 -3.91
N ALA A 145 1.79 26.58 -4.98
CA ALA A 145 0.88 27.39 -5.79
C ALA A 145 -0.19 26.52 -6.46
N TYR A 146 0.21 25.38 -7.03
CA TYR A 146 -0.73 24.43 -7.64
C TYR A 146 -1.71 23.84 -6.62
N ILE A 147 -1.24 23.40 -5.46
CA ILE A 147 -2.13 22.89 -4.39
C ILE A 147 -3.12 23.96 -3.95
N THR A 148 -2.71 25.23 -3.92
CA THR A 148 -3.61 26.36 -3.62
C THR A 148 -4.70 26.51 -4.68
N LEU A 149 -4.35 26.38 -5.98
CA LEU A 149 -5.32 26.41 -7.07
C LEU A 149 -6.31 25.24 -6.99
N VAL A 150 -5.83 24.03 -6.71
CA VAL A 150 -6.68 22.84 -6.52
C VAL A 150 -7.63 23.04 -5.33
N THR A 151 -7.09 23.47 -4.19
CA THR A 151 -7.87 23.75 -2.98
C THR A 151 -8.97 24.80 -3.26
N HIS A 152 -8.63 25.87 -3.98
CA HIS A 152 -9.61 26.90 -4.36
C HIS A 152 -10.67 26.39 -5.33
N GLY A 153 -10.29 25.56 -6.31
CA GLY A 153 -11.24 24.93 -7.23
C GLY A 153 -12.22 24.00 -6.52
N LEU A 154 -11.74 23.19 -5.58
CA LEU A 154 -12.57 22.25 -4.82
C LEU A 154 -13.58 22.94 -3.89
N ARG A 155 -13.30 24.16 -3.40
CA ARG A 155 -14.25 24.95 -2.58
C ARG A 155 -15.56 25.30 -3.31
N ARG A 156 -15.65 25.09 -4.62
CA ARG A 156 -16.92 25.26 -5.37
C ARG A 156 -17.88 24.11 -5.13
N THR A 157 -17.36 22.95 -4.75
CA THR A 157 -18.10 21.68 -4.67
C THR A 157 -18.09 21.12 -3.26
N PHE A 158 -17.05 21.45 -2.47
CA PHE A 158 -16.81 20.91 -1.13
C PHE A 158 -16.94 21.99 -0.06
N ASP A 159 -17.45 21.58 1.09
CA ASP A 159 -17.48 22.33 2.34
C ASP A 159 -16.19 22.04 3.14
N ASP A 160 -15.77 23.01 3.98
CA ASP A 160 -14.65 22.89 4.92
C ASP A 160 -13.34 22.32 4.32
N VAL A 161 -12.94 22.85 3.16
CA VAL A 161 -11.72 22.37 2.47
C VAL A 161 -10.45 22.88 3.13
N HIS A 162 -9.65 21.94 3.62
CA HIS A 162 -8.32 22.16 4.19
C HIS A 162 -7.25 21.43 3.41
N SER A 163 -6.04 21.99 3.35
CA SER A 163 -4.89 21.31 2.77
C SER A 163 -3.66 21.40 3.67
N LEU A 164 -2.89 20.31 3.70
CA LEU A 164 -1.67 20.15 4.47
C LEU A 164 -0.62 19.50 3.58
N THR A 165 0.63 19.92 3.69
CA THR A 165 1.75 19.21 3.06
C THR A 165 2.73 18.78 4.13
N THR A 166 2.93 17.47 4.27
CA THR A 166 3.90 16.87 5.18
C THR A 166 5.15 16.45 4.41
N ARG A 167 6.29 16.46 5.09
CA ARG A 167 7.58 15.98 4.56
C ARG A 167 8.08 14.86 5.45
N GLY A 168 8.35 13.71 4.83
CA GLY A 168 8.98 12.57 5.46
C GLY A 168 10.49 12.53 5.20
N GLU A 169 11.13 11.46 5.68
CA GLU A 169 12.54 11.19 5.37
C GLU A 169 12.73 10.80 3.90
N GLY A 170 13.98 10.87 3.42
CA GLY A 170 14.33 10.41 2.06
C GLY A 170 13.71 11.21 0.92
N GLY A 171 13.34 12.48 1.16
CA GLY A 171 12.75 13.35 0.14
C GLY A 171 11.27 13.08 -0.13
N LEU A 172 10.64 12.20 0.66
CA LEU A 172 9.20 11.96 0.58
C LEU A 172 8.41 13.18 1.05
N ALA A 173 7.35 13.50 0.32
CA ALA A 173 6.39 14.52 0.72
C ALA A 173 4.98 14.07 0.35
N SER A 174 4.00 14.41 1.18
CA SER A 174 2.60 14.13 0.91
C SER A 174 1.80 15.42 1.01
N SER A 175 1.06 15.76 -0.04
CA SER A 175 0.06 16.83 0.01
C SER A 175 -1.31 16.20 0.18
N VAL A 176 -1.98 16.52 1.27
CA VAL A 176 -3.31 16.04 1.61
C VAL A 176 -4.29 17.20 1.55
N ILE A 177 -5.41 17.01 0.85
CA ILE A 177 -6.55 17.92 0.84
C ILE A 177 -7.72 17.14 1.41
N VAL A 178 -8.36 17.69 2.44
CA VAL A 178 -9.56 17.13 3.07
C VAL A 178 -10.71 18.10 2.91
N GLY A 179 -11.92 17.58 2.83
CA GLY A 179 -13.15 18.35 2.82
C GLY A 179 -14.36 17.43 2.99
N ASP A 180 -15.55 18.01 2.94
CA ASP A 180 -16.81 17.27 2.91
C ASP A 180 -17.61 17.66 1.65
N ALA A 181 -18.35 16.71 1.09
CA ALA A 181 -19.29 17.00 0.02
C ALA A 181 -20.57 16.21 0.22
N SER A 182 -21.67 16.92 0.51
CA SER A 182 -22.98 16.32 0.77
C SER A 182 -22.96 15.24 1.89
N GLY A 183 -22.15 15.45 2.94
CA GLY A 183 -21.98 14.50 4.04
C GLY A 183 -21.07 13.32 3.72
N ILE A 184 -20.32 13.37 2.61
CA ILE A 184 -19.29 12.40 2.27
C ILE A 184 -17.92 13.05 2.50
N ALA A 185 -17.16 12.48 3.45
CA ALA A 185 -15.79 12.90 3.68
C ALA A 185 -14.93 12.64 2.43
N VAL A 186 -14.14 13.64 2.02
CA VAL A 186 -13.24 13.56 0.87
C VAL A 186 -11.80 13.74 1.34
N ARG A 187 -10.92 12.80 0.96
CA ARG A 187 -9.47 12.88 1.18
C ARG A 187 -8.74 12.69 -0.15
N VAL A 188 -8.08 13.73 -0.61
CA VAL A 188 -7.17 13.69 -1.76
C VAL A 188 -5.74 13.70 -1.24
N ARG A 189 -4.94 12.70 -1.58
CA ARG A 189 -3.54 12.57 -1.20
C ARG A 189 -2.68 12.49 -2.45
N ILE A 190 -1.63 13.30 -2.52
CA ILE A 190 -0.65 13.27 -3.58
C ILE A 190 0.72 12.96 -2.98
N GLU A 191 1.27 11.81 -3.36
CA GLU A 191 2.56 11.32 -2.90
C GLU A 191 3.66 11.83 -3.85
N ARG A 192 4.72 12.40 -3.27
CA ARG A 192 5.91 12.84 -4.00
C ARG A 192 7.19 12.29 -3.38
N ILE A 193 8.21 12.12 -4.20
CA ILE A 193 9.59 11.87 -3.77
C ILE A 193 10.53 12.78 -4.53
N GLU A 194 11.42 13.48 -3.83
CA GLU A 194 12.40 14.40 -4.44
C GLU A 194 11.75 15.40 -5.43
N GLY A 195 10.52 15.83 -5.13
CA GLY A 195 9.73 16.73 -5.97
C GLY A 195 8.99 16.07 -7.14
N ALA A 196 9.25 14.80 -7.45
CA ALA A 196 8.55 14.03 -8.47
C ALA A 196 7.25 13.44 -7.91
N VAL A 197 6.15 13.52 -8.66
CA VAL A 197 4.85 12.96 -8.26
C VAL A 197 4.83 11.45 -8.52
N LEU A 198 4.50 10.68 -7.50
CA LEU A 198 4.42 9.22 -7.54
C LEU A 198 2.99 8.72 -7.79
N ALA A 199 2.04 9.25 -7.04
CA ALA A 199 0.65 8.81 -7.10
C ALA A 199 -0.29 9.91 -6.64
N LEU A 200 -1.51 9.86 -7.19
CA LEU A 200 -2.68 10.52 -6.65
C LEU A 200 -3.62 9.45 -6.11
N ASP A 201 -4.09 9.64 -4.89
CA ASP A 201 -5.01 8.79 -4.16
C ASP A 201 -6.19 9.62 -3.68
N VAL A 202 -7.40 9.28 -4.09
CA VAL A 202 -8.64 9.96 -3.68
C VAL A 202 -9.51 8.95 -2.95
N VAL A 203 -9.89 9.27 -1.73
CA VAL A 203 -10.80 8.48 -0.89
C VAL A 203 -12.04 9.32 -0.63
N LEU A 204 -13.21 8.73 -0.84
CA LEU A 204 -14.52 9.29 -0.56
C LEU A 204 -15.24 8.35 0.41
N GLY A 205 -15.81 8.89 1.48
CA GLY A 205 -16.40 8.11 2.56
C GLY A 205 -15.37 7.62 3.57
N ARG A 206 -15.56 6.41 4.11
CA ARG A 206 -14.67 5.83 5.12
C ARG A 206 -13.34 5.40 4.50
N GLU A 207 -12.27 5.48 5.27
CA GLU A 207 -11.01 4.85 4.91
C GLU A 207 -11.10 3.34 5.11
N ILE A 208 -10.72 2.57 4.08
CA ILE A 208 -10.94 1.12 4.03
C ILE A 208 -9.61 0.40 3.82
N ASP A 209 -9.44 -0.70 4.57
CA ASP A 209 -8.35 -1.62 4.36
C ASP A 209 -8.49 -2.35 3.01
N GLU A 210 -7.54 -2.12 2.10
CA GLU A 210 -7.49 -2.71 0.77
C GLU A 210 -7.47 -4.24 0.79
N LEU A 211 -7.09 -4.86 1.91
CA LEU A 211 -7.06 -6.31 2.09
C LEU A 211 -8.46 -6.93 2.16
N ARG A 212 -9.50 -6.16 2.53
CA ARG A 212 -10.86 -6.67 2.70
C ARG A 212 -11.53 -7.08 1.37
N GLY A 213 -10.96 -6.65 0.24
CA GLY A 213 -11.53 -6.82 -1.09
C GLY A 213 -12.70 -5.87 -1.32
N ALA A 214 -12.82 -5.37 -2.55
CA ALA A 214 -13.81 -4.38 -2.92
C ALA A 214 -15.07 -5.04 -3.52
N THR A 215 -16.24 -4.42 -3.31
CA THR A 215 -17.51 -4.85 -3.92
C THR A 215 -17.44 -4.72 -5.43
N VAL A 216 -16.84 -3.64 -5.93
CA VAL A 216 -16.62 -3.39 -7.36
C VAL A 216 -15.24 -2.79 -7.57
N THR A 217 -14.55 -3.23 -8.63
CA THR A 217 -13.34 -2.55 -9.12
C THR A 217 -13.42 -2.31 -10.61
N ALA A 218 -12.88 -1.18 -11.05
CA ALA A 218 -12.67 -0.85 -12.45
C ALA A 218 -11.20 -0.49 -12.68
N TRP A 219 -10.56 -1.23 -13.58
CA TRP A 219 -9.14 -1.14 -13.86
C TRP A 219 -8.88 -0.60 -15.25
N ALA A 220 -8.35 0.61 -15.38
CA ALA A 220 -8.00 1.14 -16.68
C ALA A 220 -6.96 0.22 -17.36
N ILE A 221 -7.20 -0.13 -18.61
CA ILE A 221 -6.27 -0.87 -19.44
C ILE A 221 -5.29 0.16 -20.02
N PRO A 222 -4.02 0.15 -19.58
CA PRO A 222 -3.07 1.14 -20.03
C PRO A 222 -2.70 0.89 -21.50
N GLN A 223 -2.44 1.97 -22.24
CA GLN A 223 -1.80 1.85 -23.53
C GLN A 223 -0.44 1.16 -23.36
N ARG A 224 -0.05 0.29 -24.30
CA ARG A 224 1.14 -0.57 -24.18
C ARG A 224 2.42 0.21 -23.82
N ALA A 225 2.55 1.45 -24.29
CA ALA A 225 3.70 2.33 -24.01
C ALA A 225 3.80 2.82 -22.55
N LEU A 226 2.71 2.77 -21.78
CA LEU A 226 2.63 3.29 -20.41
C LEU A 226 2.88 2.20 -19.35
N GLY A 227 3.21 0.98 -19.75
CA GLY A 227 3.50 -0.13 -18.84
C GLY A 227 2.23 -0.70 -18.18
N VAL A 228 2.36 -1.14 -16.93
CA VAL A 228 1.29 -1.84 -16.17
C VAL A 228 0.90 -1.00 -14.96
N ASN A 229 -0.41 -0.79 -14.77
CA ASN A 229 -0.97 -0.18 -13.57
C ASN A 229 -0.57 -0.99 -12.33
N PRO A 230 -0.09 -0.35 -11.25
CA PRO A 230 0.12 -1.03 -9.97
C PRO A 230 -1.16 -1.72 -9.50
N ALA A 231 -1.01 -2.87 -8.85
CA ALA A 231 -2.13 -3.63 -8.31
C ALA A 231 -2.92 -2.81 -7.27
N GLY A 232 -4.14 -3.24 -7.02
CA GLY A 232 -5.12 -2.55 -6.19
C GLY A 232 -6.10 -3.59 -5.67
N PRO A 233 -7.18 -3.15 -5.01
CA PRO A 233 -8.01 -4.05 -4.21
C PRO A 233 -8.51 -5.25 -5.01
N PRO A 234 -8.50 -6.46 -4.45
CA PRO A 234 -9.06 -7.62 -5.12
C PRO A 234 -10.59 -7.51 -5.18
N ALA A 235 -11.17 -7.89 -6.31
CA ALA A 235 -12.61 -8.11 -6.46
C ALA A 235 -12.84 -9.23 -7.47
N THR A 236 -13.92 -9.98 -7.31
CA THR A 236 -14.28 -11.14 -8.14
C THR A 236 -15.80 -11.34 -8.15
N PRO A 237 -16.37 -11.90 -9.23
CA PRO A 237 -15.74 -12.35 -10.48
C PRO A 237 -15.50 -11.20 -11.47
N SER A 238 -14.78 -11.45 -12.57
CA SER A 238 -14.74 -10.48 -13.69
C SER A 238 -16.04 -10.50 -14.48
N PHE A 239 -16.50 -9.35 -14.94
CA PHE A 239 -17.70 -9.24 -15.77
C PHE A 239 -17.51 -8.24 -16.92
N LYS A 240 -18.48 -8.18 -17.82
CA LYS A 240 -18.59 -7.18 -18.89
C LYS A 240 -19.78 -6.28 -18.59
N THR A 241 -19.61 -4.99 -18.80
CA THR A 241 -20.60 -3.96 -18.43
C THR A 241 -21.72 -3.83 -19.47
N GLY A 242 -21.55 -4.42 -20.65
CA GLY A 242 -22.49 -4.26 -21.76
C GLY A 242 -22.27 -2.98 -22.57
N ASP A 243 -21.31 -2.15 -22.17
CA ASP A 243 -20.82 -0.99 -22.93
C ASP A 243 -19.45 -1.31 -23.55
N PRO A 244 -19.38 -1.51 -24.88
CA PRO A 244 -18.13 -1.88 -25.55
C PRO A 244 -17.00 -0.88 -25.34
N GLN A 245 -17.28 0.42 -25.34
CA GLN A 245 -16.25 1.45 -25.19
C GLN A 245 -15.65 1.42 -23.79
N PHE A 246 -16.51 1.24 -22.78
CA PHE A 246 -16.08 1.08 -21.41
C PHE A 246 -15.30 -0.23 -21.21
N ASP A 247 -15.80 -1.34 -21.76
CA ASP A 247 -15.23 -2.69 -21.63
C ASP A 247 -13.89 -2.88 -22.37
N GLU A 248 -13.60 -2.03 -23.35
CA GLU A 248 -12.29 -1.92 -24.01
C GLU A 248 -11.28 -1.13 -23.17
N ARG A 249 -11.75 -0.13 -22.41
CA ARG A 249 -10.91 0.75 -21.59
C ARG A 249 -10.72 0.25 -20.17
N PHE A 250 -11.63 -0.56 -19.63
CA PHE A 250 -11.59 -1.04 -18.26
C PHE A 250 -11.76 -2.56 -18.16
N LYS A 251 -11.04 -3.14 -17.20
CA LYS A 251 -11.37 -4.48 -16.66
C LYS A 251 -12.18 -4.29 -15.39
N THR A 252 -13.42 -4.76 -15.39
CA THR A 252 -14.30 -4.70 -14.22
C THR A 252 -14.39 -6.04 -13.50
N ARG A 253 -14.49 -5.97 -12.18
CA ARG A 253 -14.65 -7.15 -11.32
C ARG A 253 -15.53 -6.83 -10.11
N GLY A 254 -16.16 -7.86 -9.56
CA GLY A 254 -17.04 -7.77 -8.40
C GLY A 254 -18.51 -7.96 -8.79
N ASN A 255 -19.38 -7.15 -8.19
CA ASN A 255 -20.83 -7.23 -8.37
C ASN A 255 -21.32 -6.34 -9.54
N ILE A 256 -21.90 -6.94 -10.58
CA ILE A 256 -22.38 -6.22 -11.78
C ILE A 256 -23.62 -5.36 -11.48
N GLN A 257 -24.51 -5.78 -10.58
CA GLN A 257 -25.70 -5.02 -10.21
C GLN A 257 -25.30 -3.72 -9.51
N VAL A 258 -24.37 -3.80 -8.57
CA VAL A 258 -23.82 -2.61 -7.89
C VAL A 258 -23.10 -1.70 -8.89
N PHE A 259 -22.35 -2.26 -9.84
CA PHE A 259 -21.74 -1.46 -10.90
C PHE A 259 -22.77 -0.65 -11.70
N HIS A 260 -23.89 -1.25 -12.08
CA HIS A 260 -24.95 -0.55 -12.82
C HIS A 260 -25.69 0.50 -11.98
N GLN A 261 -25.75 0.33 -10.66
CA GLN A 261 -26.26 1.37 -9.76
C GLN A 261 -25.33 2.59 -9.72
N LEU A 262 -24.02 2.35 -9.68
CA LEU A 262 -22.99 3.39 -9.63
C LEU A 262 -22.78 4.09 -10.98
N PHE A 263 -22.84 3.35 -12.08
CA PHE A 263 -22.47 3.82 -13.41
C PHE A 263 -23.62 3.69 -14.41
N ASP A 264 -24.32 4.81 -14.64
CA ASP A 264 -25.20 4.95 -15.81
C ASP A 264 -24.39 5.17 -17.10
N ASP A 265 -25.09 5.21 -18.23
CA ASP A 265 -24.49 5.37 -19.56
C ASP A 265 -23.66 6.66 -19.68
N GLY A 266 -24.11 7.76 -19.06
CA GLY A 266 -23.41 9.04 -19.06
C GLY A 266 -22.13 9.02 -18.24
N LEU A 267 -22.17 8.44 -17.04
CA LEU A 267 -21.00 8.26 -16.19
C LEU A 267 -20.00 7.29 -16.80
N ARG A 268 -20.43 6.23 -17.48
CA ARG A 268 -19.51 5.34 -18.20
C ARG A 268 -18.78 6.07 -19.32
N ALA A 269 -19.48 6.88 -20.12
CA ALA A 269 -18.85 7.68 -21.17
C ALA A 269 -17.83 8.67 -20.60
N ARG A 270 -18.19 9.40 -19.54
CA ARG A 270 -17.28 10.34 -18.86
C ARG A 270 -16.08 9.63 -18.22
N ALA A 271 -16.31 8.53 -17.50
CA ALA A 271 -15.24 7.72 -16.91
C ALA A 271 -14.28 7.19 -17.98
N THR A 272 -14.80 6.77 -19.14
CA THR A 272 -14.01 6.33 -20.29
C THR A 272 -13.09 7.42 -20.82
N ALA A 273 -13.60 8.65 -20.94
CA ALA A 273 -12.85 9.80 -21.42
C ALA A 273 -11.83 10.31 -20.38
N THR A 274 -12.17 10.26 -19.10
CA THR A 274 -11.44 11.01 -18.07
C THR A 274 -10.55 10.13 -17.20
N LEU A 275 -10.99 8.94 -16.77
CA LEU A 275 -10.31 8.18 -15.71
C LEU A 275 -9.18 7.28 -16.25
N TYR A 276 -8.08 7.25 -15.49
CA TYR A 276 -6.98 6.28 -15.61
C TYR A 276 -6.67 5.65 -14.25
N GLY A 277 -5.79 4.65 -14.20
CA GLY A 277 -5.46 3.95 -12.96
C GLY A 277 -6.53 2.94 -12.56
N TRP A 278 -6.93 2.92 -11.30
CA TRP A 278 -7.99 2.04 -10.81
C TRP A 278 -8.97 2.77 -9.89
N LEU A 279 -10.19 2.25 -9.87
CA LEU A 279 -11.27 2.64 -8.98
C LEU A 279 -11.75 1.40 -8.21
N ALA A 280 -11.98 1.54 -6.92
CA ALA A 280 -12.51 0.49 -6.06
C ALA A 280 -13.63 1.06 -5.19
N TYR A 281 -14.71 0.31 -5.07
CA TYR A 281 -15.90 0.68 -4.30
C TYR A 281 -16.22 -0.42 -3.29
N TRP A 282 -16.55 0.00 -2.07
CA TRP A 282 -17.08 -0.82 -1.00
C TRP A 282 -18.47 -0.31 -0.65
N GLU A 283 -19.44 -1.20 -0.77
CA GLU A 283 -20.86 -0.90 -0.62
C GLU A 283 -21.15 -0.19 0.70
N ASP A 284 -21.85 0.95 0.62
CA ASP A 284 -22.24 1.81 1.73
C ASP A 284 -21.11 2.38 2.60
N GLU A 285 -19.85 2.17 2.22
CA GLU A 285 -18.70 2.54 3.05
C GLU A 285 -17.79 3.56 2.40
N GLY A 286 -17.34 3.32 1.16
CA GLY A 286 -16.26 4.12 0.58
C GLY A 286 -15.96 3.87 -0.89
N LEU A 287 -15.43 4.90 -1.55
CA LEU A 287 -14.88 4.84 -2.89
C LEU A 287 -13.42 5.27 -2.84
N ARG A 288 -12.55 4.52 -3.50
CA ARG A 288 -11.14 4.86 -3.62
C ARG A 288 -10.69 4.84 -5.07
N TYR A 289 -10.04 5.91 -5.48
CA TYR A 289 -9.45 6.08 -6.79
C TYR A 289 -7.95 6.28 -6.64
N ARG A 290 -7.15 5.57 -7.44
CA ARG A 290 -5.71 5.76 -7.44
C ARG A 290 -5.13 5.72 -8.84
N VAL A 291 -4.23 6.65 -9.10
CA VAL A 291 -3.55 6.79 -10.39
C VAL A 291 -2.07 7.14 -10.20
N TYR A 292 -1.26 6.68 -11.16
CA TYR A 292 0.19 6.79 -11.14
C TYR A 292 0.62 7.50 -12.43
N PRO A 293 0.77 8.83 -12.43
CA PRO A 293 1.12 9.59 -13.64
C PRO A 293 2.41 9.07 -14.28
N GLY A 294 2.41 8.92 -15.60
CA GLY A 294 3.51 8.32 -16.37
C GLY A 294 3.53 6.78 -16.35
N ARG A 295 2.73 6.13 -15.50
CA ARG A 295 2.63 4.66 -15.38
C ARG A 295 1.19 4.18 -15.45
N GLY A 296 0.82 3.67 -16.62
CA GLY A 296 -0.54 3.25 -16.92
C GLY A 296 -1.57 4.39 -16.97
N ALA A 297 -1.10 5.62 -16.76
CA ALA A 297 -1.75 6.88 -17.06
C ALA A 297 -0.76 7.80 -17.81
N PRO A 298 -1.24 8.72 -18.66
CA PRO A 298 -0.42 9.78 -19.24
C PRO A 298 0.32 10.59 -18.15
N LEU A 299 1.47 11.17 -18.52
CA LEU A 299 2.27 11.99 -17.60
C LEU A 299 1.47 13.17 -17.03
N ASP A 300 0.72 13.87 -17.89
CA ASP A 300 -0.07 15.05 -17.51
C ASP A 300 -1.50 14.71 -17.08
N HIS A 301 -1.73 13.48 -16.62
CA HIS A 301 -3.02 13.05 -16.10
C HIS A 301 -2.95 12.65 -14.62
N PRO A 302 -3.86 13.17 -13.76
CA PRO A 302 -4.80 14.26 -14.03
C PRO A 302 -4.19 15.66 -13.81
N MET A 303 -2.93 15.73 -13.40
CA MET A 303 -2.22 16.96 -13.09
C MET A 303 -1.29 17.35 -14.24
N PRO A 304 -1.11 18.64 -14.57
CA PRO A 304 -0.22 19.09 -15.64
C PRO A 304 1.25 19.08 -15.19
N LEU A 305 1.81 17.89 -14.95
CA LEU A 305 3.15 17.71 -14.35
C LEU A 305 4.27 18.31 -15.20
N SER A 306 4.17 18.21 -16.52
CA SER A 306 5.14 18.80 -17.45
C SER A 306 5.17 20.33 -17.31
N ASP A 307 4.01 20.97 -17.31
CA ASP A 307 3.91 22.44 -17.21
C ASP A 307 4.37 22.93 -15.84
N LEU A 308 4.03 22.20 -14.77
CA LEU A 308 4.48 22.46 -13.40
C LEU A 308 6.01 22.38 -13.27
N ALA A 309 6.64 21.39 -13.89
CA ALA A 309 8.09 21.21 -13.81
C ALA A 309 8.87 22.24 -14.63
N PHE A 310 8.35 22.64 -15.80
CA PHE A 310 9.03 23.58 -16.70
C PHE A 310 8.58 25.03 -16.55
N GLY A 311 7.64 25.32 -15.64
CA GLY A 311 7.10 26.67 -15.43
C GLY A 311 6.42 27.25 -16.67
N ARG A 312 5.79 26.40 -17.50
CA ARG A 312 5.20 26.80 -18.79
C ARG A 312 3.72 27.15 -18.62
N GLY A 313 3.33 28.34 -19.09
CA GLY A 313 1.92 28.73 -19.27
C GLY A 313 1.08 28.91 -17.99
N SER A 314 -0.21 29.22 -18.19
CA SER A 314 -1.20 29.32 -17.11
C SER A 314 -1.57 27.92 -16.63
N VAL A 315 -0.86 27.42 -15.62
CA VAL A 315 -1.18 26.16 -14.96
C VAL A 315 -2.62 26.22 -14.43
N THR A 316 -3.45 25.24 -14.80
CA THR A 316 -4.84 25.12 -14.30
C THR A 316 -5.02 23.85 -13.46
N ALA A 317 -5.92 23.92 -12.48
CA ALA A 317 -6.30 22.80 -11.63
C ALA A 317 -7.55 22.05 -12.12
N GLU A 318 -8.19 22.55 -13.20
CA GLU A 318 -9.53 22.13 -13.62
C GLU A 318 -9.62 20.63 -13.93
N ARG A 319 -8.60 20.05 -14.56
CA ARG A 319 -8.62 18.60 -14.88
C ARG A 319 -8.66 17.73 -13.63
N LEU A 320 -7.88 18.08 -12.61
CA LEU A 320 -7.88 17.35 -11.33
C LEU A 320 -9.22 17.55 -10.60
N VAL A 321 -9.71 18.79 -10.55
CA VAL A 321 -11.02 19.10 -9.95
C VAL A 321 -12.12 18.31 -10.63
N HIS A 322 -12.15 18.24 -11.96
CA HIS A 322 -13.18 17.53 -12.71
C HIS A 322 -13.12 16.01 -12.52
N VAL A 323 -11.92 15.44 -12.35
CA VAL A 323 -11.77 14.02 -11.94
C VAL A 323 -12.40 13.80 -10.58
N ILE A 324 -12.10 14.68 -9.61
CA ILE A 324 -12.63 14.56 -8.25
C ILE A 324 -14.16 14.72 -8.22
N GLU A 325 -14.71 15.66 -8.99
CA GLU A 325 -16.16 15.84 -9.16
C GLU A 325 -16.83 14.60 -9.75
N LEU A 326 -16.24 14.01 -10.80
CA LEU A 326 -16.73 12.77 -11.38
C LEU A 326 -16.72 11.62 -10.35
N LEU A 327 -15.69 11.52 -9.52
CA LEU A 327 -15.61 10.51 -8.47
C LEU A 327 -16.68 10.74 -7.39
N LEU A 328 -16.94 12.00 -7.03
CA LEU A 328 -18.01 12.36 -6.11
C LEU A 328 -19.39 11.96 -6.67
N GLU A 329 -19.66 12.21 -7.94
CA GLU A 329 -20.92 11.80 -8.58
C GLU A 329 -21.13 10.28 -8.55
N VAL A 330 -20.06 9.51 -8.67
CA VAL A 330 -20.11 8.03 -8.50
C VAL A 330 -20.37 7.67 -7.04
N ALA A 331 -19.66 8.32 -6.10
CA ALA A 331 -19.80 8.08 -4.67
C ALA A 331 -21.21 8.38 -4.16
N LEU A 332 -21.83 9.48 -4.59
CA LEU A 332 -23.18 9.89 -4.17
C LEU A 332 -24.28 8.87 -4.53
N ARG A 333 -24.00 7.93 -5.44
CA ARG A 333 -24.94 6.87 -5.84
C ARG A 333 -24.88 5.63 -4.96
N GLY A 334 -23.83 5.48 -4.16
CA GLY A 334 -23.60 4.26 -3.38
C GLY A 334 -23.18 4.49 -1.93
N ILE A 335 -22.69 5.67 -1.58
CA ILE A 335 -22.26 5.99 -0.21
C ILE A 335 -23.36 6.82 0.44
N PRO A 336 -23.96 6.35 1.55
CA PRO A 336 -24.92 7.16 2.29
C PRO A 336 -24.23 8.37 2.92
N ALA A 337 -24.92 9.51 2.91
CA ALA A 337 -24.46 10.70 3.63
C ALA A 337 -24.31 10.39 5.12
N ARG A 338 -23.25 10.90 5.74
CA ARG A 338 -23.01 10.71 7.17
C ARG A 338 -24.14 11.35 7.99
N PRO A 339 -24.70 10.66 9.00
CA PRO A 339 -25.70 11.27 9.87
C PRO A 339 -25.09 12.46 10.63
N ALA A 340 -25.86 13.56 10.72
CA ALA A 340 -25.44 14.78 11.41
C ALA A 340 -25.07 14.48 12.87
N GLY A 341 -23.80 14.71 13.24
CA GLY A 341 -23.30 14.57 14.62
C GLY A 341 -22.13 13.59 14.81
N ASP A 342 -21.71 12.87 13.77
CA ASP A 342 -20.54 11.99 13.84
C ASP A 342 -19.26 12.81 13.56
N PRO A 343 -18.27 12.88 14.48
CA PRO A 343 -17.15 13.80 14.36
C PRO A 343 -16.35 13.58 13.08
N THR A 344 -16.03 14.69 12.41
CA THR A 344 -15.02 14.73 11.35
C THR A 344 -13.71 14.20 11.94
N PRO A 345 -13.11 13.11 11.40
CA PRO A 345 -11.84 12.63 11.91
C PRO A 345 -10.79 13.75 11.86
N GLU A 346 -10.08 13.95 12.97
CA GLU A 346 -9.07 15.00 13.04
C GLU A 346 -7.99 14.77 11.98
N PRO A 347 -7.44 15.85 11.37
CA PRO A 347 -6.40 15.74 10.34
C PRO A 347 -5.15 14.98 10.82
N ALA A 348 -4.93 14.85 12.13
CA ALA A 348 -3.84 14.08 12.73
C ALA A 348 -4.04 12.56 12.66
N GLU A 349 -5.28 12.07 12.61
CA GLU A 349 -5.58 10.64 12.41
C GLU A 349 -5.50 10.22 10.93
N LEU A 350 -5.42 11.20 10.02
CA LEU A 350 -5.38 11.04 8.56
C LEU A 350 -3.99 11.26 7.94
N ALA A 351 -2.97 11.56 8.75
CA ALA A 351 -1.60 11.86 8.33
C ALA A 351 -0.74 10.59 8.13
#